data_AF-L0J2E8-F1
#
_entry.id   AF-L0J2E8-F1
#
_cell.length_a   1.000
_cell.length_b   1.000
_cell.length_c   1.000
_cell.angle_alpha   90.00
_cell.angle_beta   90.00
_cell.angle_gamma   90.00
#
_symmetry.space_group_name_H-M   'P 1'
#
loop_
_entity.id
_entity.type
_entity.pdbx_description
1 polymer ?
#
loop_
_entity_poly.entity_id
_entity_poly.type
_entity_poly.pdbx_seq_one_letter_code
_entity_poly.pdbx_strand_id
1 'polypeptide(L)' 'MTLAMNATEDVALVDLLDRLLGGGVVVVGDLTISLADVDLVHIDLRALISSVDKLMQ' A
#
# COMPACT_ATOMS: atom_id res chain seq x y z
N MET A 1 7.35 12.71 -32.95
CA MET A 1 7.76 11.39 -32.40
C MET A 1 8.12 11.57 -30.92
N THR A 2 7.20 12.07 -30.09
CA THR A 2 7.44 12.35 -28.66
C THR A 2 6.22 12.00 -27.78
N LEU A 3 5.06 11.71 -28.38
CA LEU A 3 3.81 11.37 -27.66
C LEU A 3 3.66 9.89 -27.28
N ALA A 4 4.63 9.03 -27.64
CA ALA A 4 4.56 7.59 -27.35
C ALA A 4 5.33 7.18 -26.08
N MET A 5 6.04 8.10 -25.41
CA MET A 5 6.88 7.76 -24.25
C MET A 5 6.18 7.94 -22.90
N ASN A 6 4.96 8.49 -22.85
CA ASN A 6 4.22 8.63 -21.57
C ASN A 6 3.27 7.45 -21.30
N ALA A 7 2.69 6.87 -22.36
CA ALA A 7 1.70 5.80 -22.21
C ALA A 7 2.33 4.47 -21.74
N THR A 8 3.62 4.23 -21.98
CA THR A 8 4.29 2.98 -21.57
C THR A 8 4.67 3.00 -20.08
N GLU A 9 4.97 4.18 -19.51
CA GLU A 9 5.30 4.32 -18.09
C GLU A 9 4.04 4.22 -17.21
N ASP A 10 2.94 4.82 -17.64
CA ASP A 10 1.66 4.73 -16.94
C ASP A 10 1.13 3.28 -16.90
N VAL A 11 1.30 2.51 -17.98
CA VAL A 11 0.91 1.09 -18.04
C VAL A 11 1.78 0.24 -17.10
N ALA A 12 3.08 0.51 -16.99
CA ALA A 12 3.97 -0.24 -16.11
C ALA A 12 3.68 0.00 -14.63
N LEU A 13 3.33 1.23 -14.25
CA LEU A 13 2.89 1.57 -12.90
C LEU A 13 1.55 0.90 -12.57
N VAL A 14 0.59 0.94 -13.50
CA VAL A 14 -0.71 0.29 -13.34
C VAL A 14 -0.55 -1.24 -13.23
N ASP A 15 0.24 -1.88 -14.09
CA ASP A 15 0.50 -3.33 -14.01
C ASP A 15 1.18 -3.73 -12.68
N LEU A 16 2.10 -2.89 -12.18
CA LEU A 16 2.73 -3.09 -10.88
C LEU A 16 1.71 -2.96 -9.75
N LEU A 17 0.88 -1.91 -9.77
CA LEU A 17 -0.20 -1.74 -8.79
C LEU A 17 -1.21 -2.89 -8.86
N ASP A 18 -1.61 -3.33 -10.05
CA ASP A 18 -2.59 -4.41 -10.24
C ASP A 18 -2.05 -5.75 -9.74
N ARG A 19 -0.75 -6.02 -9.96
CA ARG A 19 -0.08 -7.20 -9.41
C ARG A 19 0.09 -7.13 -7.89
N LEU A 20 0.35 -5.95 -7.33
CA LEU A 20 0.38 -5.72 -5.90
C LEU A 20 -1.02 -5.90 -5.27
N LEU A 21 -2.06 -5.39 -5.91
CA LEU A 21 -3.47 -5.53 -5.49
C LEU A 21 -3.98 -6.98 -5.62
N GLY A 22 -3.58 -7.69 -6.66
CA GLY A 22 -3.94 -9.09 -6.91
C GLY A 22 -3.16 -10.11 -6.06
N GLY A 23 -1.89 -9.80 -5.72
CA GLY A 23 -1.03 -10.64 -4.87
C GLY A 23 -1.22 -10.40 -3.37
N GLY A 24 -1.73 -9.23 -2.99
CA GLY A 24 -1.81 -8.78 -1.60
C GLY A 24 -0.54 -8.06 -1.17
N VAL A 25 -0.68 -6.84 -0.64
CA VAL A 25 0.42 -6.03 -0.11
C VAL A 25 0.36 -6.05 1.41
N VAL A 26 1.45 -6.42 2.07
CA VAL A 26 1.59 -6.25 3.52
C VAL A 26 2.21 -4.89 3.80
N VAL A 27 1.45 -4.01 4.44
CA VAL A 27 1.90 -2.71 4.95
C VAL A 27 2.30 -2.88 6.41
N VAL A 28 3.53 -2.49 6.74
CA VAL A 28 4.04 -2.43 8.11
C VAL A 28 4.19 -0.97 8.48
N GLY A 29 3.71 -0.61 9.66
CA GLY A 29 3.91 0.72 10.24
C GLY A 29 3.85 0.63 11.75
N ASP A 30 4.04 1.77 12.39
CA ASP A 30 3.93 1.92 13.82
C ASP A 30 3.21 3.23 14.16
N LEU A 31 2.54 3.25 15.31
CA LEU A 31 1.82 4.40 15.81
C LEU A 31 2.18 4.59 17.28
N THR A 32 2.67 5.78 17.63
CA THR A 32 2.91 6.17 19.02
C THR A 32 1.92 7.25 19.42
N ILE A 33 1.25 7.04 20.55
CA ILE A 33 0.36 8.03 21.18
C ILE A 33 1.14 8.68 22.31
N SER A 34 1.37 9.98 22.20
CA SER A 34 2.14 10.77 23.17
C SER A 34 1.29 11.86 23.79
N LEU A 35 1.53 12.17 25.06
CA LEU A 35 0.88 13.25 25.81
C LEU A 35 1.93 14.05 26.56
N ALA A 36 1.92 15.37 26.37
CA ALA A 36 2.82 16.29 27.07
C ALA A 36 4.30 15.84 27.00
N ASP A 37 4.77 15.49 25.79
CA ASP A 37 6.14 15.04 25.51
C ASP A 37 6.50 13.65 26.08
N VAL A 38 5.50 12.90 26.57
CA VAL A 38 5.68 11.52 27.06
C VAL A 38 4.97 10.54 26.14
N ASP A 39 5.70 9.55 25.65
CA ASP A 39 5.14 8.44 24.88
C ASP A 39 4.36 7.48 25.81
N LEU A 40 3.06 7.32 25.56
CA LEU A 40 2.17 6.51 26.40
C LEU A 40 1.98 5.10 25.85
N VAL A 41 1.74 5.01 24.54
CA VAL A 41 1.36 3.76 23.88
C VAL A 41 2.09 3.65 22.56
N HIS A 42 2.71 2.51 22.31
CA HIS A 42 3.28 2.16 21.01
C HIS A 42 2.49 0.99 20.42
N ILE A 43 2.12 1.10 19.14
CA ILE A 43 1.30 0.11 18.44
C ILE A 43 2.01 -0.25 17.14
N ASP A 44 2.39 -1.52 17.00
CA ASP A 44 2.83 -2.08 15.73
C ASP A 44 1.62 -2.37 14.83
N LEU A 45 1.59 -1.75 13.65
CA LEU A 45 0.53 -1.90 12.66
C LEU A 45 1.01 -2.81 11.53
N ARG A 46 0.26 -3.89 11.28
CA ARG A 46 0.44 -4.77 10.13
C ARG A 46 -0.89 -4.90 9.41
N ALA A 47 -0.98 -4.38 8.20
CA ALA A 47 -2.18 -4.43 7.38
C ALA A 47 -1.92 -5.23 6.10
N LEU A 48 -2.81 -6.16 5.77
CA LEU A 48 -2.81 -6.83 4.47
C LEU A 48 -3.84 -6.13 3.58
N ILE A 49 -3.38 -5.50 2.51
CA ILE A 49 -4.22 -4.90 1.48
C ILE A 49 -4.34 -5.91 0.36
N SER A 50 -5.47 -6.59 0.27
CA SER A 50 -5.82 -7.49 -0.84
C SER A 50 -7.06 -6.98 -1.55
N SER A 51 -7.21 -7.29 -2.84
CA SER A 51 -8.47 -7.05 -3.55
C SER A 51 -9.66 -7.67 -2.81
N VAL A 52 -10.78 -6.95 -2.74
CA VAL A 52 -11.99 -7.32 -1.98
C VAL A 52 -12.57 -8.66 -2.47
N ASP A 53 -12.33 -9.03 -3.73
CA ASP A 53 -12.71 -10.34 -4.29
C ASP A 53 -12.18 -11.54 -3.50
N LYS A 54 -11.04 -11.41 -2.81
CA LYS A 54 -10.45 -12.51 -2.02
C LYS A 54 -11.04 -12.67 -0.61
N LEU A 55 -11.79 -11.68 -0.11
CA LEU A 55 -12.32 -11.71 1.27
C LEU A 55 -13.65 -12.48 1.39
N MET A 56 -14.27 -12.85 0.26
CA MET A 56 -15.57 -13.54 0.22
C MET A 56 -15.55 -14.93 -0.43
N GLN A 57 -14.38 -15.53 -0.68
CA GLN A 57 -14.23 -16.89 -1.23
C GLN A 57 -13.80 -17.89 -0.16
#